data_AF-A0A9Q9ZWY9-F1
#
_entry.id   AF-A0A9Q9ZWY9-F1
#
_cell.length_a   1.000
_cell.length_b   1.000
_cell.length_c   1.000
_cell.angle_alpha   90.00
_cell.angle_beta   90.00
_cell.angle_gamma   90.00
#
_symmetry.space_group_name_H-M   'P 1'
#
loop_
_entity.id
_entity.type
_entity.pdbx_description
1 polymer ?
#
loop_
_entity_poly.entity_id
_entity_poly.type
_entity_poly.pdbx_seq_one_letter_code
_entity_poly.pdbx_strand_id
1 'polypeptide(L)'
;MVGPQVTLEKISRLETRSSAMDIDLIGIAKNNNERSAAVAFMSYNTMENLLKPDFFYTPKDTIKTMMSTVISATLPKTTNTKLTKPVNFTLRHIREFDPSGSLFCVYWNISEWIVDGCSVLKNHTTSSYTVCSCDHLSTFALIMQTSRRQSEVQNISSEH
;
A
#
# COMPACT_ATOMS: atom_id res chain seq x y z
N MET A 1 6.14 -15.40 -12.08
CA MET A 1 5.39 -16.66 -11.96
C MET A 1 6.37 -17.73 -11.50
N VAL A 2 5.97 -18.56 -10.55
CA VAL A 2 6.74 -19.69 -10.03
C VAL A 2 6.01 -20.97 -10.41
N GLY A 3 6.73 -21.90 -11.03
CA GLY A 3 6.22 -23.22 -11.41
C GLY A 3 6.70 -24.33 -10.47
N PRO A 4 6.22 -25.57 -10.67
CA PRO A 4 6.41 -26.69 -9.73
C PRO A 4 7.87 -27.14 -9.53
N GLN A 5 8.78 -26.78 -10.44
CA GLN A 5 10.18 -27.22 -10.48
C GLN A 5 11.17 -26.10 -10.14
N VAL A 6 10.69 -24.98 -9.59
CA VAL A 6 11.53 -23.81 -9.29
C VAL A 6 12.32 -24.00 -7.99
N THR A 7 13.61 -23.71 -8.04
CA THR A 7 14.56 -23.73 -6.90
C THR A 7 14.86 -22.35 -6.32
N LEU A 8 14.03 -21.32 -6.59
CA LEU A 8 14.20 -20.01 -5.94
C LEU A 8 14.09 -20.17 -4.41
N GLU A 9 15.03 -19.56 -3.69
CA GLU A 9 15.08 -19.58 -2.22
C GLU A 9 14.74 -18.22 -1.57
N LYS A 10 14.49 -17.17 -2.38
CA LYS A 10 14.36 -15.79 -1.89
C LYS A 10 12.96 -15.20 -2.12
N ILE A 11 12.56 -14.30 -1.23
CA ILE A 11 11.39 -13.41 -1.39
C ILE A 11 11.46 -12.74 -2.77
N SER A 12 10.34 -12.77 -3.49
CA SER A 12 10.23 -12.15 -4.81
C SER A 12 9.92 -10.67 -4.67
N ARG A 13 10.74 -9.82 -5.29
CA ARG A 13 10.54 -8.38 -5.33
C ARG A 13 10.04 -7.96 -6.71
N LEU A 14 8.91 -7.25 -6.74
CA LEU A 14 8.33 -6.65 -7.94
C LEU A 14 8.38 -5.13 -7.80
N GLU A 15 8.72 -4.44 -8.88
CA GLU A 15 8.90 -2.99 -8.85
C GLU A 15 8.06 -2.30 -9.93
N THR A 16 7.59 -1.10 -9.61
CA THR A 16 7.07 -0.11 -10.55
C THR A 16 7.88 1.18 -10.39
N ARG A 17 7.49 2.25 -11.08
CA ARG A 17 8.18 3.55 -10.96
C ARG A 17 8.09 4.18 -9.57
N SER A 18 6.98 3.95 -8.87
CA SER A 18 6.64 4.63 -7.60
C SER A 18 6.46 3.68 -6.42
N SER A 19 6.60 2.37 -6.66
CA SER A 19 6.36 1.36 -5.64
C SER A 19 7.17 0.09 -5.84
N ALA A 20 7.38 -0.64 -4.76
CA ALA A 20 7.92 -2.00 -4.79
C ALA A 20 7.07 -2.90 -3.89
N MET A 21 7.04 -4.20 -4.19
CA MET A 21 6.33 -5.21 -3.41
C MET A 21 7.23 -6.43 -3.21
N ASP A 22 7.37 -6.84 -1.95
CA ASP A 22 8.09 -8.03 -1.52
C ASP A 22 7.06 -9.11 -1.11
N ILE A 23 7.02 -10.22 -1.85
CA ILE A 23 6.04 -11.31 -1.66
C ILE A 23 6.70 -12.69 -1.62
N ASP A 24 6.25 -13.54 -0.69
CA ASP A 24 6.67 -14.94 -0.57
C ASP A 24 5.93 -15.84 -1.58
N LEU A 25 6.21 -15.63 -2.87
CA LEU A 25 5.55 -16.35 -3.96
C LEU A 25 5.81 -17.87 -3.90
N ILE A 26 6.94 -18.29 -3.31
CA ILE A 26 7.29 -19.70 -3.12
C ILE A 26 6.42 -20.33 -2.04
N GLY A 27 6.26 -19.67 -0.88
CA GLY A 27 5.37 -20.11 0.18
C GLY A 27 3.94 -20.26 -0.31
N ILE A 28 3.48 -19.30 -1.12
CA ILE A 28 2.16 -19.35 -1.78
C ILE A 28 2.07 -20.54 -2.73
N ALA A 29 3.05 -20.73 -3.63
CA ALA A 29 3.06 -21.84 -4.58
C ALA A 29 3.04 -23.21 -3.88
N LYS A 30 3.81 -23.39 -2.79
CA LYS A 30 3.84 -24.64 -2.01
C LYS A 30 2.49 -25.00 -1.39
N ASN A 31 1.69 -23.99 -1.03
CA ASN A 31 0.37 -24.16 -0.44
C ASN A 31 -0.77 -24.20 -1.47
N ASN A 32 -0.45 -24.02 -2.77
CA ASN A 32 -1.42 -24.11 -3.85
C ASN A 32 -1.43 -25.53 -4.45
N ASN A 33 -2.61 -26.02 -4.84
CA ASN A 33 -2.79 -27.40 -5.31
C ASN A 33 -1.91 -27.76 -6.52
N GLU A 34 -1.73 -26.81 -7.44
CA GLU A 34 -0.92 -26.98 -8.65
C GLU A 34 0.58 -26.81 -8.41
N ARG A 35 1.01 -26.56 -7.16
CA ARG A 35 2.39 -26.20 -6.79
C ARG A 35 2.97 -25.04 -7.59
N SER A 36 2.10 -24.14 -8.05
CA SER A 36 2.42 -22.99 -8.88
C SER A 36 1.76 -21.75 -8.29
N ALA A 37 2.33 -20.58 -8.55
CA ALA A 37 1.69 -19.30 -8.23
C ALA A 37 2.14 -18.22 -9.20
N ALA A 38 1.23 -17.31 -9.52
CA ALA A 38 1.53 -16.12 -10.28
C ALA A 38 1.07 -14.90 -9.48
N VAL A 39 1.79 -13.79 -9.63
CA VAL A 39 1.43 -12.52 -9.02
C VAL A 39 1.44 -11.46 -10.11
N ALA A 40 0.43 -10.60 -10.10
CA ALA A 40 0.40 -9.37 -10.90
C ALA A 40 0.49 -8.19 -9.94
N PHE A 41 1.36 -7.24 -10.26
CA PHE A 41 1.57 -6.02 -9.49
C PHE A 41 1.52 -4.82 -10.43
N MET A 42 0.64 -3.86 -10.12
CA MET A 42 0.34 -2.72 -10.97
C MET A 42 0.35 -1.43 -10.15
N SER A 43 0.77 -0.34 -10.79
CA SER A 43 0.68 1.02 -10.24
C SER A 43 -0.11 1.88 -11.22
N TYR A 44 -1.07 2.64 -10.70
CA TYR A 44 -1.97 3.48 -11.48
C TYR A 44 -1.61 4.95 -11.22
N ASN A 45 -1.19 5.63 -12.28
CA ASN A 45 -0.99 7.07 -12.24
C ASN A 45 -2.35 7.78 -12.24
N THR A 46 -2.47 8.92 -11.56
CA THR A 46 -3.64 9.81 -11.59
C THR A 46 -4.97 9.20 -11.10
N MET A 47 -4.91 8.03 -10.45
CA MET A 47 -6.10 7.34 -9.91
C MET A 47 -6.62 8.00 -8.62
N GLU A 48 -5.83 8.87 -8.01
CA GLU A 48 -6.20 9.65 -6.82
C GLU A 48 -7.38 10.61 -7.06
N ASN A 49 -7.73 10.90 -8.32
CA ASN A 49 -8.89 11.69 -8.68
C ASN A 49 -10.21 10.89 -8.64
N LEU A 50 -10.12 9.58 -8.87
CA LEU A 50 -11.27 8.66 -8.85
C LEU A 50 -11.42 8.02 -7.47
N LEU A 51 -10.31 7.49 -6.93
CA LEU A 51 -10.25 6.90 -5.61
C LEU A 51 -9.74 7.95 -4.61
N LYS A 52 -10.59 8.94 -4.35
CA LYS A 52 -10.24 10.10 -3.52
C LYS A 52 -9.92 9.69 -2.08
N PRO A 53 -9.03 10.44 -1.39
CA PRO A 53 -8.73 10.20 0.02
C PRO A 53 -9.94 10.45 0.94
N ASP A 54 -10.97 11.17 0.48
CA ASP A 54 -12.20 11.44 1.23
C ASP A 54 -13.02 10.18 1.54
N PHE A 55 -12.83 9.12 0.76
CA PHE A 55 -13.44 7.82 1.01
C PHE A 55 -12.78 7.05 2.17
N PHE A 56 -11.79 7.64 2.85
CA PHE A 56 -11.24 7.14 4.10
C PHE A 56 -11.98 7.76 5.28
N TYR A 57 -12.97 7.05 5.83
CA TYR A 57 -13.76 7.58 6.94
C TYR A 57 -12.97 7.61 8.24
N THR A 58 -12.97 8.76 8.91
CA THR A 58 -12.43 8.89 10.27
C THR A 58 -13.36 9.69 11.17
N PRO A 59 -13.50 9.34 12.46
CA PRO A 59 -14.44 10.00 13.36
C PRO A 59 -14.17 11.48 13.62
N LYS A 60 -12.94 11.93 13.39
CA LYS A 60 -12.50 13.31 13.59
C LYS A 60 -12.43 14.05 12.27
N ASP A 61 -12.72 15.35 12.34
CA ASP A 61 -12.53 16.24 11.21
C ASP A 61 -11.03 16.45 10.95
N THR A 62 -10.50 15.75 9.95
CA THR A 62 -9.09 15.74 9.55
C THR A 62 -8.97 15.99 8.06
N ILE A 63 -7.88 16.62 7.64
CA ILE A 63 -7.50 16.69 6.23
C ILE A 63 -6.88 15.35 5.84
N LYS A 64 -7.33 14.78 4.72
CA LYS A 64 -6.87 13.50 4.20
C LYS A 64 -6.14 13.75 2.89
N THR A 65 -4.87 13.36 2.85
CA THR A 65 -4.00 13.60 1.71
C THR A 65 -3.53 12.26 1.16
N MET A 66 -3.77 12.01 -0.13
CA MET A 66 -3.20 10.85 -0.80
C MET A 66 -1.68 11.01 -0.90
N MET A 67 -0.90 10.10 -0.32
CA MET A 67 0.56 10.20 -0.26
C MET A 67 1.27 9.31 -1.26
N SER A 68 0.57 8.38 -1.92
CA SER A 68 1.13 7.50 -2.95
C SER A 68 0.25 7.43 -4.20
N THR A 69 0.79 6.88 -5.29
CA THR A 69 -0.03 6.32 -6.36
C THR A 69 -0.85 5.15 -5.82
N VAL A 70 -1.99 4.86 -6.46
CA VAL A 70 -2.75 3.64 -6.17
C VAL A 70 -2.01 2.45 -6.77
N ILE A 71 -1.88 1.36 -6.02
CA ILE A 71 -1.26 0.12 -6.48
C ILE A 71 -2.27 -1.03 -6.37
N SER A 72 -2.11 -2.08 -7.16
CA SER A 72 -2.90 -3.30 -7.01
C SER A 72 -2.02 -4.53 -7.12
N ALA A 73 -2.30 -5.50 -6.26
CA ALA A 73 -1.66 -6.80 -6.28
C ALA A 73 -2.73 -7.90 -6.31
N THR A 74 -2.52 -8.92 -7.14
CA THR A 74 -3.42 -10.07 -7.22
C THR A 74 -2.66 -11.34 -7.56
N LEU A 75 -3.21 -12.49 -7.17
CA LEU A 75 -2.67 -13.82 -7.46
C LEU A 75 -3.51 -14.50 -8.55
N PRO A 76 -3.30 -14.17 -9.83
CA PRO A 76 -4.06 -14.82 -10.90
C PRO A 76 -3.78 -16.33 -10.90
N LYS A 77 -4.82 -17.12 -11.21
CA LYS A 77 -4.73 -18.59 -11.33
C LYS A 77 -4.18 -19.29 -10.07
N THR A 78 -4.38 -18.69 -8.90
CA THR A 78 -3.98 -19.28 -7.61
C THR A 78 -5.25 -19.54 -6.80
N THR A 79 -5.53 -20.81 -6.50
CA THR A 79 -6.76 -21.20 -5.80
C THR A 79 -6.70 -20.89 -4.31
N ASN A 80 -5.52 -21.08 -3.70
CA ASN A 80 -5.26 -20.72 -2.32
C ASN A 80 -4.56 -19.36 -2.26
N THR A 81 -5.32 -18.31 -1.97
CA THR A 81 -4.81 -16.93 -1.85
C THR A 81 -4.28 -16.59 -0.47
N LYS A 82 -4.30 -17.54 0.48
CA LYS A 82 -3.83 -17.32 1.85
C LYS A 82 -2.31 -17.06 1.83
N LEU A 83 -1.92 -15.89 2.31
CA LEU A 83 -0.52 -15.54 2.46
C LEU A 83 0.12 -16.30 3.62
N THR A 84 1.33 -16.82 3.42
CA THR A 84 2.15 -17.44 4.48
C THR A 84 2.84 -16.43 5.36
N LYS A 85 3.09 -15.24 4.81
CA LYS A 85 3.72 -14.09 5.45
C LYS A 85 3.02 -12.83 4.94
N PRO A 86 2.94 -11.76 5.74
CA PRO A 86 2.47 -10.47 5.25
C PRO A 86 3.25 -10.03 4.01
N VAL A 87 2.56 -9.40 3.07
CA VAL A 87 3.18 -8.72 1.94
C VAL A 87 3.67 -7.35 2.40
N ASN A 88 4.88 -6.98 2.00
CA ASN A 88 5.38 -5.64 2.25
C ASN A 88 5.37 -4.85 0.94
N PHE A 89 4.84 -3.64 0.96
CA PHE A 89 4.95 -2.71 -0.16
C PHE A 89 5.60 -1.41 0.27
N THR A 90 6.60 -1.00 -0.51
CA THR A 90 7.27 0.29 -0.40
C THR A 90 6.58 1.27 -1.32
N LEU A 91 6.12 2.39 -0.80
CA LEU A 91 5.41 3.44 -1.53
C LEU A 91 6.21 4.74 -1.49
N ARG A 92 6.60 5.25 -2.65
CA ARG A 92 7.23 6.57 -2.76
C ARG A 92 6.19 7.66 -2.52
N HIS A 93 6.57 8.67 -1.74
CA HIS A 93 5.70 9.82 -1.49
C HIS A 93 5.56 10.66 -2.77
N ILE A 94 4.32 10.99 -3.13
CA ILE A 94 3.97 11.89 -4.24
C ILE A 94 3.71 13.33 -3.79
N ARG A 95 3.72 13.58 -2.48
CA ARG A 95 3.53 14.88 -1.82
C ARG A 95 4.53 15.01 -0.67
N GLU A 96 4.71 16.23 -0.20
CA GLU A 96 5.56 16.49 0.97
C GLU A 96 5.00 15.83 2.22
N PHE A 97 5.88 15.16 2.96
CA PHE A 97 5.53 14.49 4.20
C PHE A 97 5.48 15.51 5.34
N ASP A 98 4.30 15.65 5.96
CA ASP A 98 4.12 16.43 7.19
C ASP A 98 4.44 15.52 8.40
N PRO A 99 5.51 15.78 9.17
CA PRO A 99 5.88 14.98 10.33
C PRO A 99 4.83 15.00 11.46
N SER A 100 3.93 16.00 11.48
CA SER A 100 2.81 16.05 12.43
C SER A 100 1.61 15.18 11.99
N GLY A 101 1.62 14.72 10.73
CA GLY A 101 0.60 13.86 10.15
C GLY A 101 0.74 12.39 10.55
N SER A 102 -0.38 11.69 10.53
CA SER A 102 -0.44 10.23 10.71
C SER A 102 -0.62 9.54 9.38
N LEU A 103 0.24 8.57 9.07
CA LEU A 103 0.17 7.77 7.84
C LEU A 103 -0.64 6.49 8.05
N PHE A 104 -1.44 6.14 7.05
CA PHE A 104 -2.28 4.95 7.04
C PHE A 104 -2.11 4.20 5.72
N CYS A 105 -1.75 2.93 5.82
CA CYS A 105 -1.81 1.99 4.71
C CYS A 105 -3.25 1.51 4.60
N VAL A 106 -3.88 1.75 3.46
CA VAL A 106 -5.29 1.45 3.23
C VAL A 106 -5.47 0.58 2.01
N TYR A 107 -6.56 -0.18 1.97
CA TYR A 107 -7.03 -0.88 0.78
C TYR A 107 -8.44 -0.44 0.39
N TRP A 108 -8.74 -0.53 -0.91
CA TRP A 108 -10.03 -0.17 -1.47
C TRP A 108 -11.02 -1.31 -1.28
N ASN A 109 -12.07 -1.09 -0.49
CA ASN A 109 -13.18 -2.01 -0.30
C ASN A 109 -14.45 -1.44 -0.92
N ILE A 110 -14.72 -1.80 -2.18
CA ILE A 110 -15.93 -1.44 -2.95
C ILE A 110 -16.10 0.07 -3.16
N SER A 111 -16.33 0.83 -2.08
CA SER A 111 -16.61 2.27 -2.05
C SER A 111 -15.78 3.05 -1.02
N GLU A 112 -14.94 2.40 -0.23
CA GLU A 112 -14.19 3.05 0.86
C GLU A 112 -12.76 2.56 1.02
N TRP A 113 -11.92 3.39 1.64
CA TRP A 113 -10.57 3.02 2.05
C TRP A 113 -10.59 2.44 3.47
N ILE A 114 -10.05 1.23 3.65
CA ILE A 114 -10.05 0.52 4.93
C ILE A 114 -8.61 0.18 5.35
N VAL A 115 -8.31 0.29 6.65
CA VAL A 115 -6.99 0.01 7.24
C VAL A 115 -6.82 -1.46 7.64
N ASP A 116 -7.93 -2.19 7.80
CA ASP A 116 -7.92 -3.57 8.29
C ASP A 116 -6.99 -4.49 7.50
N GLY A 117 -6.25 -5.33 8.24
CA GLY A 117 -5.20 -6.19 7.68
C GLY A 117 -3.93 -5.47 7.23
N CYS A 118 -3.82 -4.14 7.40
CA CYS A 118 -2.68 -3.34 6.95
C CYS A 118 -2.08 -2.46 8.07
N SER A 119 -0.76 -2.27 8.02
CA SER A 119 -0.03 -1.43 8.98
C SER A 119 1.18 -0.72 8.37
N VAL A 120 1.52 0.45 8.91
CA VAL A 120 2.77 1.16 8.57
C VAL A 120 3.92 0.59 9.37
N LEU A 121 4.99 0.18 8.68
CA LEU A 121 6.26 -0.18 9.33
C LEU A 121 7.05 1.08 9.65
N LYS A 122 6.83 1.64 10.85
CA LYS A 122 7.41 2.93 11.28
C LYS A 122 8.93 3.00 11.15
N ASN A 123 9.64 1.92 11.49
CA ASN A 123 11.11 1.86 11.40
C ASN A 123 11.64 1.81 9.95
N HIS A 124 10.75 1.67 8.96
CA HIS A 124 11.06 1.64 7.53
C HIS A 124 10.34 2.76 6.78
N THR A 125 10.00 3.85 7.48
CA THR A 125 9.36 5.04 6.90
C THR A 125 10.33 6.22 6.97
N THR A 126 10.43 6.98 5.89
CA THR A 126 11.24 8.20 5.78
C THR A 126 10.39 9.36 5.27
N SER A 127 10.99 10.54 5.10
CA SER A 127 10.30 11.68 4.46
C SER A 127 9.91 11.42 3.01
N SER A 128 10.50 10.43 2.33
CA SER A 128 10.34 10.19 0.88
C SER A 128 9.64 8.88 0.52
N TYR A 129 9.52 7.94 1.45
CA TYR A 129 8.83 6.68 1.24
C TYR A 129 8.29 6.09 2.55
N THR A 130 7.26 5.27 2.43
CA THR A 130 6.69 4.48 3.52
C THR A 130 6.65 3.01 3.14
N VAL A 131 6.96 2.13 4.08
CA VAL A 131 6.73 0.69 3.92
C VAL A 131 5.48 0.29 4.69
N CYS A 132 4.56 -0.35 3.99
CA CYS A 132 3.36 -0.95 4.54
C CYS A 132 3.51 -2.47 4.60
N SER A 133 2.88 -3.09 5.59
CA SER A 133 2.75 -4.53 5.72
C SER A 133 1.28 -4.91 5.79
N CYS A 134 0.83 -5.80 4.90
CA CYS A 134 -0.55 -6.27 4.87
C CYS A 134 -0.67 -7.79 4.79
N ASP A 135 -1.77 -8.33 5.32
CA ASP A 135 -2.06 -9.78 5.34
C ASP A 135 -2.91 -10.28 4.15
N HIS A 136 -3.30 -9.38 3.26
CA HIS A 136 -4.04 -9.68 2.03
C HIS A 136 -3.46 -8.96 0.81
N LEU A 137 -3.96 -9.32 -0.37
CA LEU A 137 -3.69 -8.62 -1.62
C LEU A 137 -4.98 -7.97 -2.11
N SER A 138 -4.88 -6.70 -2.51
CA SER A 138 -6.00 -5.87 -2.92
C SER A 138 -5.48 -4.69 -3.76
N THR A 139 -6.27 -3.63 -3.83
CA THR A 139 -5.86 -2.31 -4.34
C THR A 139 -5.54 -1.42 -3.14
N PHE A 140 -4.32 -0.89 -3.06
CA PHE A 140 -3.81 -0.17 -1.91
C PHE A 140 -3.42 1.27 -2.22
N ALA A 141 -3.37 2.08 -1.17
CA ALA A 141 -2.77 3.41 -1.19
C ALA A 141 -2.22 3.78 0.20
N LEU A 142 -1.45 4.87 0.24
CA LEU A 142 -1.01 5.53 1.46
C LEU A 142 -1.79 6.83 1.64
N ILE A 143 -2.46 7.01 2.77
CA ILE A 143 -3.17 8.25 3.12
C ILE A 143 -2.54 8.86 4.36
N MET A 144 -2.27 10.16 4.33
CA MET A 144 -1.88 10.95 5.49
C MET A 144 -3.09 11.70 6.04
N GLN A 145 -3.19 11.75 7.36
CA GLN A 145 -4.16 12.57 8.06
C GLN A 145 -3.47 13.64 8.89
N THR A 146 -3.91 14.88 8.71
CA THR A 146 -3.46 16.03 9.51
C THR A 146 -4.66 16.73 10.17
N SER A 147 -4.39 17.45 11.26
CA SER A 147 -5.41 18.27 11.92
C SER A 147 -5.71 19.51 11.08
N ARG A 148 -7.00 19.85 10.89
CA ARG A 148 -7.41 21.07 10.17
C ARG A 148 -6.84 22.35 10.80
N ARG A 149 -6.79 22.40 12.14
CA ARG A 149 -6.29 23.58 12.88
C ARG A 149 -4.81 23.87 12.64
N GLN A 150 -4.03 22.90 12.18
CA GLN A 150 -2.59 23.05 11.99
C GLN A 150 -2.22 23.39 10.55
N SER A 151 -3.03 22.95 9.60
CA SER A 151 -2.89 23.27 8.17
C SER A 151 -3.26 24.73 7.88
N GLU A 152 -4.26 25.28 8.58
CA GLU A 152 -4.58 26.72 8.52
C GLU A 152 -3.44 27.60 9.03
N VAL A 153 -2.74 27.18 10.09
CA VAL A 153 -1.59 27.92 10.65
C VAL A 153 -0.39 27.89 9.70
N GLN A 154 -0.15 26.78 8.98
CA GLN A 154 0.90 26.70 7.96
C GLN A 154 0.62 27.61 6.76
N ASN A 155 -0.64 27.68 6.30
CA ASN A 155 -1.02 28.57 5.19
C ASN A 155 -0.84 30.06 5.55
N ILE A 156 -1.11 30.44 6.80
CA ILE A 156 -0.88 31.82 7.28
C ILE A 156 0.62 32.14 7.35
N SER A 157 1.46 31.17 7.73
CA SER A 157 2.92 31.37 7.81
C SER A 157 3.62 31.44 6.44
N SER A 158 2.98 31.00 5.36
CA SER A 158 3.51 31.11 3.99
C SER A 158 3.13 32.41 3.27
N GLU A 159 2.30 33.25 3.89
CA GLU A 159 1.86 34.54 3.34
C GLU A 159 2.55 35.76 3.99
N HIS A 160 3.61 35.56 4.78
CA HIS A 160 4.46 36.62 5.35
C HIS A 160 5.94 36.36 5.08
#